data_AF-A0A936JTT2-F1
#
_entry.id   AF-A0A936JTT2-F1
#
_cell.length_a   1.000
_cell.length_b   1.000
_cell.length_c   1.000
_cell.angle_alpha   90.00
_cell.angle_beta   90.00
_cell.angle_gamma   90.00
#
_symmetry.space_group_name_H-M   'P 1'
#
loop_
_entity.id
_entity.type
_entity.pdbx_description
1 polymer ?
#
loop_
_entity_poly.entity_id
_entity_poly.type
_entity_poly.pdbx_seq_one_letter_code
_entity_poly.pdbx_strand_id
1 'polypeptide(L)'
;MVYDIEDDGLGMGPIDNRTLRGIADMAPYKWIGINPNLKRQCGPRLAVFITRIHPFTPEQLTDLHDYICSIPRPPNRYRKLGEDLTEAQRRGQAVFERAYKNDGSPIPRENRCSTCHPAPLYTDGLIHDVGTKFAYDHHSKFDAPHLLNIYDSAPYLHNGIAPTLEEIWTVYNPHDTHGVTNDMTKDQLNDLIEFLKTL
;
A
#
# COMPACT_ATOMS: atom_id res chain seq x y z
N MET A 1 -7.37 -11.27 -3.18
CA MET A 1 -7.12 -12.71 -3.51
C MET A 1 -5.62 -12.79 -3.69
N VAL A 2 -4.98 -13.73 -3.02
CA VAL A 2 -3.52 -13.78 -2.89
C VAL A 2 -2.98 -14.87 -3.82
N TYR A 3 -1.83 -14.61 -4.44
CA TYR A 3 -1.24 -15.49 -5.45
C TYR A 3 0.23 -15.79 -5.12
N ASP A 4 0.61 -17.04 -5.31
CA ASP A 4 2.01 -17.45 -5.46
C ASP A 4 2.30 -17.51 -6.96
N ILE A 5 3.30 -16.75 -7.41
CA ILE A 5 3.56 -16.46 -8.83
C ILE A 5 4.99 -16.83 -9.25
N GLU A 6 5.89 -17.01 -8.30
CA GLU A 6 7.32 -17.20 -8.58
C GLU A 6 7.68 -18.68 -8.60
N ASP A 7 8.82 -18.98 -9.22
CA ASP A 7 9.36 -20.35 -9.32
C ASP A 7 10.36 -20.58 -8.19
N ASP A 8 9.94 -20.31 -6.96
CA ASP A 8 10.73 -20.35 -5.72
C ASP A 8 10.20 -21.38 -4.70
N GLY A 9 9.10 -22.05 -5.02
CA GLY A 9 8.54 -23.16 -4.28
C GLY A 9 7.06 -22.94 -3.97
N LEU A 10 6.25 -24.00 -4.05
CA LEU A 10 4.82 -23.88 -3.84
C LEU A 10 4.46 -23.35 -2.44
N GLY A 11 3.66 -22.29 -2.41
CA GLY A 11 3.20 -21.60 -1.21
C GLY A 11 4.16 -20.54 -0.68
N MET A 12 5.25 -20.25 -1.41
CA MET A 12 6.23 -19.26 -1.01
C MET A 12 5.92 -17.89 -1.63
N GLY A 13 6.25 -16.82 -0.88
CA GLY A 13 6.04 -15.44 -1.31
C GLY A 13 4.63 -15.07 -1.79
N PRO A 14 3.55 -15.49 -1.12
CA PRO A 14 2.20 -15.15 -1.55
C PRO A 14 1.98 -13.63 -1.53
N ILE A 15 1.48 -13.07 -2.63
CA ILE A 15 1.27 -11.63 -2.80
C ILE A 15 -0.18 -11.28 -3.15
N ASP A 16 -0.70 -10.20 -2.58
CA ASP A 16 -2.01 -9.66 -2.94
C ASP A 16 -1.96 -8.83 -4.23
N ASN A 17 -3.10 -8.73 -4.92
CA ASN A 17 -3.21 -7.98 -6.16
C ASN A 17 -3.29 -6.47 -5.90
N ARG A 18 -2.31 -5.72 -6.42
CA ARG A 18 -2.35 -4.26 -6.39
C ARG A 18 -3.33 -3.70 -7.45
N THR A 19 -3.93 -2.56 -7.13
CA THR A 19 -4.72 -1.77 -8.09
C THR A 19 -3.89 -1.34 -9.30
N LEU A 20 -4.52 -1.25 -10.47
CA LEU A 20 -3.95 -0.64 -11.68
C LEU A 20 -4.40 0.82 -11.88
N ARG A 21 -5.21 1.37 -10.97
CA ARG A 21 -5.79 2.71 -11.12
C ARG A 21 -4.81 3.78 -10.66
N GLY A 22 -4.46 4.72 -11.55
CA GLY A 22 -3.62 5.88 -11.24
C GLY A 22 -2.15 5.57 -10.92
N ILE A 23 -1.60 4.46 -11.43
CA ILE A 23 -0.26 3.98 -11.06
C ILE A 23 0.87 4.42 -12.01
N ALA A 24 0.60 5.34 -12.94
CA ALA A 24 1.57 5.74 -13.98
C ALA A 24 2.90 6.24 -13.40
N ASP A 25 2.86 6.98 -12.29
CA ASP A 25 4.03 7.61 -11.67
C ASP A 25 4.56 6.85 -10.45
N MET A 26 4.24 5.55 -10.33
CA MET A 26 4.50 4.72 -9.15
C MET A 26 5.59 3.67 -9.38
N ALA A 27 6.51 3.93 -10.31
CA ALA A 27 7.68 3.08 -10.45
C ALA A 27 8.62 3.25 -9.24
N PRO A 28 9.30 2.19 -8.78
CA PRO A 28 9.28 0.84 -9.33
C PRO A 28 8.06 0.01 -8.87
N TYR A 29 7.62 -0.90 -9.73
CA TYR A 29 6.45 -1.77 -9.52
C TYR A 29 6.83 -3.09 -8.83
N LYS A 30 5.79 -3.87 -8.47
CA LYS A 30 5.81 -5.07 -7.59
C LYS A 30 5.90 -4.68 -6.11
N TRP A 31 5.41 -5.54 -5.22
CA TRP A 31 5.50 -5.32 -3.77
C TRP A 31 6.91 -5.11 -3.25
N ILE A 32 7.93 -5.65 -3.92
CA ILE A 32 9.34 -5.49 -3.55
C ILE A 32 10.08 -4.40 -4.36
N GLY A 33 9.38 -3.62 -5.19
CA GLY A 33 9.94 -2.45 -5.88
C GLY A 33 11.07 -2.74 -6.86
N ILE A 34 11.03 -3.85 -7.61
CA ILE A 34 12.12 -4.24 -8.54
C ILE A 34 11.80 -4.01 -10.03
N ASN A 35 10.54 -3.82 -10.39
CA ASN A 35 10.18 -3.71 -11.80
C ASN A 35 10.19 -2.25 -12.24
N PRO A 36 11.11 -1.83 -13.14
CA PRO A 36 11.38 -0.41 -13.38
C PRO A 36 10.26 0.31 -14.14
N ASN A 37 9.36 -0.43 -14.81
CA ASN A 37 8.25 0.15 -15.56
C ASN A 37 7.13 -0.87 -15.79
N LEU A 38 5.94 -0.36 -16.17
CA LEU A 38 4.77 -1.17 -16.49
C LEU A 38 4.99 -2.10 -17.69
N LYS A 39 5.79 -1.69 -18.68
CA LYS A 39 6.13 -2.55 -19.83
C LYS A 39 6.82 -3.83 -19.37
N ARG A 40 7.69 -3.76 -18.36
CA ARG A 40 8.33 -4.93 -17.76
C ARG A 40 7.37 -5.74 -16.89
N GLN A 41 6.60 -5.07 -16.02
CA GLN A 41 5.66 -5.69 -15.07
C GLN A 41 4.51 -6.43 -15.80
N CYS A 42 3.82 -5.74 -16.71
CA CYS A 42 2.61 -6.21 -17.37
C CYS A 42 2.86 -6.85 -18.74
N GLY A 43 4.07 -6.74 -19.28
CA GLY A 43 4.46 -7.39 -20.53
C GLY A 43 5.15 -8.73 -20.32
N PRO A 44 6.48 -8.83 -20.46
CA PRO A 44 7.20 -10.10 -20.41
C PRO A 44 6.97 -10.91 -19.12
N ARG A 45 6.86 -10.27 -17.95
CA ARG A 45 6.59 -11.00 -16.69
C ARG A 45 5.19 -11.62 -16.68
N LEU A 46 4.17 -10.89 -17.11
CA LEU A 46 2.80 -11.42 -17.23
C LEU A 46 2.78 -12.64 -18.16
N ALA A 47 3.39 -12.51 -19.34
CA ALA A 47 3.46 -13.60 -20.32
C ALA A 47 4.18 -14.85 -19.78
N VAL A 48 5.31 -14.64 -19.09
CA VAL A 48 6.14 -15.75 -18.59
C VAL A 48 5.55 -16.41 -17.35
N PHE A 49 5.11 -15.64 -16.35
CA PHE A 49 4.76 -16.20 -15.03
C PHE A 49 3.27 -16.49 -14.86
N ILE A 50 2.39 -15.74 -15.53
CA ILE A 50 0.95 -15.80 -15.27
C ILE A 50 0.21 -16.48 -16.42
N THR A 51 0.26 -15.93 -17.63
CA THR A 51 -0.61 -16.39 -18.73
C THR A 51 0.02 -17.50 -19.59
N ARG A 52 1.34 -17.68 -19.52
CA ARG A 52 2.10 -18.68 -20.30
C ARG A 52 1.86 -18.56 -21.81
N ILE A 53 1.77 -17.33 -22.31
CA ILE A 53 1.55 -17.02 -23.74
C ILE A 53 2.83 -16.49 -24.41
N HIS A 54 2.78 -16.37 -25.75
CA HIS A 54 3.80 -15.64 -26.49
C HIS A 54 3.90 -14.17 -26.02
N PRO A 55 5.11 -13.60 -25.90
CA PRO A 55 5.27 -12.20 -25.53
C PRO A 55 4.54 -11.25 -26.48
N PHE A 56 4.01 -10.15 -25.94
CA PHE A 56 3.43 -9.08 -26.74
C PHE A 56 4.44 -8.47 -27.70
N THR A 57 3.97 -7.99 -28.86
CA THR A 57 4.80 -7.18 -29.76
C THR A 57 5.11 -5.81 -29.12
N PRO A 58 6.13 -5.08 -29.59
CA PRO A 58 6.44 -3.74 -29.08
C PRO A 58 5.27 -2.76 -29.15
N GLU A 59 4.44 -2.86 -30.18
CA GLU A 59 3.24 -2.04 -30.38
C GLU A 59 2.18 -2.40 -29.35
N GLN A 60 1.84 -3.69 -29.22
CA GLN A 60 0.88 -4.17 -28.22
C GLN A 60 1.30 -3.81 -26.79
N LEU A 61 2.60 -3.84 -26.50
CA LEU A 61 3.14 -3.46 -25.19
C LEU A 61 3.05 -1.96 -24.93
N THR A 62 3.10 -1.14 -25.98
CA THR A 62 2.88 0.31 -25.88
C THR A 62 1.40 0.59 -25.66
N ASP A 63 0.51 -0.03 -26.43
CA ASP A 63 -0.94 0.11 -26.24
C ASP A 63 -1.38 -0.31 -24.82
N LEU A 64 -0.85 -1.43 -24.32
CA LEU A 64 -1.13 -1.90 -22.95
C LEU A 64 -0.60 -0.91 -21.90
N HIS A 65 0.61 -0.37 -22.09
CA HIS A 65 1.18 0.62 -21.19
C HIS A 65 0.31 1.89 -21.14
N ASP A 66 -0.05 2.42 -22.31
CA ASP A 66 -0.86 3.64 -22.43
C ASP A 66 -2.25 3.43 -21.83
N TYR A 67 -2.85 2.26 -22.07
CA TYR A 67 -4.12 1.88 -21.45
C TYR A 67 -4.02 1.89 -19.92
N ILE A 68 -3.02 1.23 -19.33
CA ILE A 68 -2.86 1.18 -17.86
C ILE A 68 -2.60 2.58 -17.29
N CYS A 69 -1.75 3.39 -17.93
CA CYS A 69 -1.48 4.76 -17.51
C CYS A 69 -2.73 5.65 -17.59
N SER A 70 -3.69 5.33 -18.45
CA SER A 70 -4.94 6.07 -18.60
C SER A 70 -6.00 5.75 -17.54
N ILE A 71 -5.85 4.67 -16.76
CA ILE A 71 -6.88 4.22 -15.81
C ILE A 71 -7.00 5.22 -14.66
N PRO A 72 -8.12 5.95 -14.53
CA PRO A 72 -8.27 6.95 -13.48
C PRO A 72 -8.57 6.31 -12.12
N ARG A 73 -8.26 7.04 -11.06
CA ARG A 73 -8.79 6.74 -9.72
C ARG A 73 -10.29 7.08 -9.66
N PRO A 74 -11.11 6.25 -9.01
CA PRO A 74 -12.51 6.61 -8.80
C PRO A 74 -12.60 7.79 -7.81
N PRO A 75 -13.68 8.59 -7.86
CA PRO A 75 -13.96 9.56 -6.81
C PRO A 75 -14.00 8.90 -5.43
N ASN A 76 -13.47 9.57 -4.41
CA ASN A 76 -13.47 9.06 -3.05
C ASN A 76 -14.92 9.00 -2.50
N ARG A 77 -15.29 7.86 -1.90
CA ARG A 77 -16.64 7.61 -1.36
C ARG A 77 -16.92 8.33 -0.04
N TYR A 78 -15.89 8.55 0.76
CA TYR A 78 -15.95 9.08 2.12
C TYR A 78 -15.67 10.59 2.20
N ARG A 79 -15.25 11.20 1.08
CA ARG A 79 -15.02 12.64 0.97
C ARG A 79 -15.20 13.11 -0.48
N LYS A 80 -16.13 14.03 -0.71
CA LYS A 80 -16.25 14.67 -2.04
C LYS A 80 -15.10 15.65 -2.26
N LEU A 81 -14.70 15.82 -3.52
CA LEU A 81 -13.66 16.79 -3.87
C LEU A 81 -14.11 18.20 -3.45
N GLY A 82 -13.26 18.88 -2.66
CA GLY A 82 -13.53 20.22 -2.14
C GLY A 82 -14.34 20.27 -0.85
N GLU A 83 -14.78 19.12 -0.33
CA GLU A 83 -15.45 19.04 0.97
C GLU A 83 -14.43 19.04 2.12
N ASP A 84 -14.78 19.73 3.21
CA ASP A 84 -14.01 19.71 4.44
C ASP A 84 -14.06 18.34 5.10
N LEU A 85 -12.97 17.99 5.79
CA LEU A 85 -12.96 16.79 6.62
C LEU A 85 -14.02 16.89 7.73
N THR A 86 -14.69 15.78 8.03
CA THR A 86 -15.51 15.66 9.24
C THR A 86 -14.62 15.79 10.49
N GLU A 87 -15.22 15.98 11.66
CA GLU A 87 -14.45 16.12 12.89
C GLU A 87 -13.57 14.88 13.18
N ALA A 88 -14.13 13.68 12.99
CA ALA A 88 -13.39 12.42 13.15
C ALA A 88 -12.22 12.32 12.17
N GLN A 89 -12.44 12.67 10.90
CA GLN A 89 -11.38 12.65 9.89
C GLN A 89 -10.28 13.68 10.18
N ARG A 90 -10.61 14.86 10.73
CA ARG A 90 -9.60 15.84 11.16
C ARG A 90 -8.78 15.35 12.34
N ARG A 91 -9.41 14.74 13.34
CA ARG A 91 -8.69 14.11 14.45
C ARG A 91 -7.80 12.97 13.95
N GLY A 92 -8.29 12.18 12.99
CA GLY A 92 -7.54 11.13 12.32
C GLY A 92 -6.32 11.65 11.55
N GLN A 93 -6.47 12.78 10.85
CA GLN A 93 -5.36 13.45 10.19
C GLN A 93 -4.29 13.87 11.21
N ALA A 94 -4.71 14.44 12.35
CA ALA A 94 -3.77 14.81 13.41
C ALA A 94 -3.06 13.58 13.99
N VAL A 95 -3.73 12.43 14.11
CA VAL A 95 -3.11 11.16 14.51
C VAL A 95 -2.10 10.68 13.46
N PHE A 96 -2.45 10.74 12.18
CA PHE A 96 -1.57 10.36 11.07
C PHE A 96 -0.29 11.20 11.02
N GLU A 97 -0.41 12.50 11.30
CA GLU A 97 0.70 13.47 11.24
C GLU A 97 1.49 13.58 12.55
N ARG A 98 1.09 12.87 13.62
CA ARG A 98 1.65 13.08 14.96
C ARG A 98 3.14 12.75 15.04
N ALA A 99 3.87 13.57 15.78
CA ALA A 99 5.31 13.40 16.03
C ALA A 99 5.63 12.87 17.44
N TYR A 100 4.62 12.77 18.30
CA TYR A 100 4.74 12.41 19.71
C TYR A 100 3.68 11.37 20.08
N LYS A 101 4.02 10.49 21.01
CA LYS A 101 3.12 9.53 21.64
C LYS A 101 2.19 10.23 22.63
N ASN A 102 1.19 9.50 23.13
CA ASN A 102 0.24 10.00 24.12
C ASN A 102 0.89 10.42 25.47
N ASP A 103 2.05 9.85 25.80
CA ASP A 103 2.84 10.24 27.00
C ASP A 103 3.75 11.46 26.77
N GLY A 104 3.74 12.04 25.57
CA GLY A 104 4.58 13.17 25.18
C GLY A 104 5.99 12.81 24.72
N SER A 105 6.38 11.54 24.74
CA SER A 105 7.66 11.10 24.18
C SER A 105 7.66 11.17 22.64
N PRO A 106 8.80 11.48 22.00
CA PRO A 106 8.86 11.59 20.55
C PRO A 106 8.73 10.23 19.86
N ILE A 107 8.03 10.20 18.72
CA ILE A 107 8.00 9.04 17.81
C ILE A 107 9.24 9.12 16.90
N PRO A 108 10.05 8.05 16.77
CA PRO A 108 11.15 7.99 15.81
C PRO A 108 10.66 8.31 14.40
N ARG A 109 11.46 9.05 13.61
CA ARG A 109 11.00 9.59 12.33
C ARG A 109 10.51 8.48 11.40
N GLU A 110 11.26 7.39 11.35
CA GLU A 110 11.00 6.18 10.57
C GLU A 110 9.73 5.41 11.00
N ASN A 111 9.19 5.67 12.21
CA ASN A 111 7.94 5.09 12.71
C ASN A 111 6.77 6.10 12.70
N ARG A 112 6.87 7.20 11.94
CA ARG A 112 5.74 8.13 11.73
C ARG A 112 5.06 7.83 10.40
N CYS A 113 3.73 7.79 10.38
CA CYS A 113 2.97 7.49 9.16
C CYS A 113 3.32 8.47 8.02
N SER A 114 3.40 9.77 8.34
CA SER A 114 3.72 10.83 7.37
C SER A 114 5.15 10.78 6.80
N THR A 115 6.06 9.99 7.38
CA THR A 115 7.42 9.84 6.84
C THR A 115 7.43 8.96 5.61
N CYS A 116 6.79 7.79 5.66
CA CYS A 116 6.73 6.85 4.53
C CYS A 116 5.51 7.10 3.62
N HIS A 117 4.48 7.75 4.16
CA HIS A 117 3.26 8.12 3.43
C HIS A 117 3.02 9.64 3.39
N PRO A 118 3.96 10.45 2.85
CA PRO A 118 3.76 11.89 2.69
C PRO A 118 2.74 12.22 1.60
N ALA A 119 1.95 13.27 1.82
CA ALA A 119 1.12 13.88 0.77
C ALA A 119 2.00 14.35 -0.42
N PRO A 120 1.46 14.41 -1.65
CA PRO A 120 0.05 14.27 -2.02
C PRO A 120 -0.38 12.83 -2.36
N LEU A 121 0.56 11.94 -2.67
CA LEU A 121 0.25 10.55 -3.06
C LEU A 121 0.19 9.60 -1.86
N TYR A 122 0.60 10.05 -0.67
CA TYR A 122 0.69 9.24 0.54
C TYR A 122 1.58 8.02 0.32
N THR A 123 2.74 8.26 -0.27
CA THR A 123 3.83 7.30 -0.45
C THR A 123 5.11 8.10 -0.72
N ASP A 124 6.24 7.59 -0.24
CA ASP A 124 7.56 8.10 -0.58
C ASP A 124 8.20 7.37 -1.77
N GLY A 125 7.55 6.33 -2.28
CA GLY A 125 8.06 5.47 -3.36
C GLY A 125 9.30 4.67 -2.98
N LEU A 126 9.54 4.46 -1.68
CA LEU A 126 10.70 3.73 -1.16
C LEU A 126 10.31 2.38 -0.56
N ILE A 127 11.33 1.55 -0.36
CA ILE A 127 11.22 0.22 0.22
C ILE A 127 11.51 0.29 1.73
N HIS A 128 10.60 -0.23 2.54
CA HIS A 128 10.68 -0.19 4.00
C HIS A 128 10.53 -1.59 4.61
N ASP A 129 11.18 -1.79 5.76
CA ASP A 129 10.92 -2.93 6.63
C ASP A 129 10.01 -2.46 7.76
N VAL A 130 8.75 -2.86 7.72
CA VAL A 130 7.74 -2.48 8.73
C VAL A 130 7.37 -3.66 9.63
N GLY A 131 8.20 -4.71 9.66
CA GLY A 131 8.00 -5.88 10.51
C GLY A 131 6.85 -6.79 10.06
N THR A 132 6.40 -6.67 8.81
CA THR A 132 5.27 -7.45 8.27
C THR A 132 5.69 -8.75 7.61
N LYS A 133 6.97 -9.14 7.70
CA LYS A 133 7.47 -10.40 7.14
C LYS A 133 6.73 -11.59 7.74
N PHE A 134 6.19 -12.44 6.88
CA PHE A 134 5.54 -13.70 7.23
C PHE A 134 6.45 -14.91 7.02
N ALA A 135 6.06 -16.07 7.56
CA ALA A 135 6.88 -17.29 7.58
C ALA A 135 7.32 -17.75 6.17
N TYR A 136 6.46 -17.54 5.17
CA TYR A 136 6.69 -17.97 3.80
C TYR A 136 7.21 -16.84 2.89
N ASP A 137 7.53 -15.67 3.44
CA ASP A 137 8.08 -14.57 2.65
C ASP A 137 9.60 -14.72 2.43
N HIS A 138 10.03 -14.47 1.20
CA HIS A 138 11.45 -14.34 0.86
C HIS A 138 12.05 -13.00 1.31
N HIS A 139 11.23 -11.96 1.41
CA HIS A 139 11.65 -10.59 1.69
C HIS A 139 10.96 -10.05 2.95
N SER A 140 11.65 -9.20 3.71
CA SER A 140 11.03 -8.42 4.80
C SER A 140 10.67 -6.99 4.40
N LYS A 141 11.16 -6.54 3.25
CA LYS A 141 11.06 -5.16 2.82
C LYS A 141 10.17 -5.03 1.60
N PHE A 142 9.27 -4.05 1.65
CA PHE A 142 8.26 -3.83 0.63
C PHE A 142 8.19 -2.34 0.27
N ASP A 143 7.85 -2.06 -0.99
CA ASP A 143 7.48 -0.75 -1.49
C ASP A 143 6.30 -0.20 -0.69
N ALA A 144 6.41 1.03 -0.18
CA ALA A 144 5.29 1.71 0.48
C ALA A 144 4.23 2.07 -0.57
N PRO A 145 3.06 1.39 -0.60
CA PRO A 145 2.05 1.71 -1.60
C PRO A 145 1.45 3.09 -1.33
N HIS A 146 1.01 3.79 -2.37
CA HIS A 146 0.18 4.99 -2.19
C HIS A 146 -1.09 4.64 -1.41
N LEU A 147 -1.53 5.54 -0.53
CA LEU A 147 -2.75 5.34 0.25
C LEU A 147 -4.01 5.92 -0.43
N LEU A 148 -3.87 6.47 -1.64
CA LEU A 148 -5.03 6.98 -2.38
C LEU A 148 -6.03 5.85 -2.71
N ASN A 149 -7.30 6.05 -2.37
CA ASN A 149 -8.39 5.09 -2.39
C ASN A 149 -8.12 3.79 -1.59
N ILE A 150 -7.33 3.85 -0.51
CA ILE A 150 -6.98 2.66 0.30
C ILE A 150 -8.22 1.93 0.83
N TYR A 151 -9.35 2.61 1.03
CA TYR A 151 -10.60 1.98 1.45
C TYR A 151 -11.15 0.90 0.49
N ASP A 152 -10.73 0.91 -0.79
CA ASP A 152 -11.15 -0.03 -1.85
C ASP A 152 -10.09 -1.10 -2.14
N SER A 153 -9.11 -1.31 -1.25
CA SER A 153 -7.99 -2.22 -1.47
C SER A 153 -7.91 -3.38 -0.49
N ALA A 154 -8.95 -3.65 0.30
CA ALA A 154 -8.94 -4.80 1.19
C ALA A 154 -8.83 -6.12 0.40
N PRO A 155 -8.08 -7.11 0.90
CA PRO A 155 -7.31 -7.10 2.15
C PRO A 155 -5.97 -6.34 2.04
N TYR A 156 -5.39 -5.98 3.17
CA TYR A 156 -4.19 -5.15 3.29
C TYR A 156 -2.91 -5.94 3.57
N LEU A 157 -1.78 -5.23 3.48
CA LEU A 157 -0.40 -5.73 3.50
C LEU A 157 -0.03 -6.50 2.23
N HIS A 158 1.26 -6.76 2.04
CA HIS A 158 1.81 -7.28 0.77
C HIS A 158 1.25 -8.65 0.38
N ASN A 159 0.87 -9.45 1.37
CA ASN A 159 0.33 -10.79 1.24
C ASN A 159 -1.18 -10.86 1.53
N GLY A 160 -1.86 -9.72 1.69
CA GLY A 160 -3.30 -9.68 1.94
C GLY A 160 -3.73 -10.31 3.27
N ILE A 161 -2.83 -10.41 4.26
CA ILE A 161 -3.12 -11.08 5.53
C ILE A 161 -4.05 -10.27 6.43
N ALA A 162 -4.21 -8.96 6.21
CA ALA A 162 -5.05 -8.10 7.04
C ALA A 162 -6.40 -7.79 6.37
N PRO A 163 -7.53 -8.42 6.77
CA PRO A 163 -8.86 -8.15 6.24
C PRO A 163 -9.34 -6.70 6.34
N THR A 164 -8.91 -5.99 7.39
CA THR A 164 -9.36 -4.65 7.73
C THR A 164 -8.17 -3.71 8.00
N LEU A 165 -8.40 -2.39 7.89
CA LEU A 165 -7.38 -1.41 8.26
C LEU A 165 -7.03 -1.52 9.76
N GLU A 166 -8.00 -1.86 10.60
CA GLU A 166 -7.80 -2.04 12.05
C GLU A 166 -6.80 -3.16 12.33
N GLU A 167 -6.92 -4.29 11.63
CA GLU A 167 -6.06 -5.46 11.85
C GLU A 167 -4.59 -5.22 11.50
N ILE A 168 -4.28 -4.25 10.62
CA ILE A 168 -2.89 -3.83 10.36
C ILE A 168 -2.18 -3.52 11.69
N TRP A 169 -2.86 -2.83 12.60
CA TRP A 169 -2.27 -2.39 13.86
C TRP A 169 -2.62 -3.26 15.05
N THR A 170 -3.83 -3.81 15.11
CA THR A 170 -4.26 -4.62 16.28
C THR A 170 -3.73 -6.05 16.25
N VAL A 171 -3.34 -6.57 15.08
CA VAL A 171 -2.84 -7.95 14.92
C VAL A 171 -1.44 -7.96 14.32
N TYR A 172 -1.19 -7.16 13.29
CA TYR A 172 0.03 -7.24 12.46
C TYR A 172 1.08 -6.14 12.74
N ASN A 173 0.98 -5.43 13.88
CA ASN A 173 1.98 -4.44 14.34
C ASN A 173 2.39 -4.61 15.82
N PRO A 174 2.76 -5.82 16.29
CA PRO A 174 3.02 -6.09 17.71
C PRO A 174 4.24 -5.34 18.28
N HIS A 175 5.08 -4.75 17.43
CA HIS A 175 6.34 -4.12 17.80
C HIS A 175 6.43 -2.65 17.37
N ASP A 176 5.32 -2.03 17.00
CA ASP A 176 5.25 -0.62 16.56
C ASP A 176 6.18 -0.28 15.39
N THR A 177 6.46 -1.26 14.52
CA THR A 177 7.33 -1.12 13.34
C THR A 177 6.60 -0.54 12.12
N HIS A 178 5.27 -0.67 12.07
CA HIS A 178 4.40 -0.05 11.08
C HIS A 178 3.65 1.15 11.67
N GLY A 179 4.42 2.07 12.23
CA GLY A 179 3.91 3.18 13.04
C GLY A 179 3.83 2.82 14.52
N VAL A 180 4.03 3.81 15.39
CA VAL A 180 3.73 3.64 16.83
C VAL A 180 2.23 3.74 17.01
N THR A 181 1.56 2.64 17.32
CA THR A 181 0.10 2.57 17.46
C THR A 181 -0.36 1.91 18.75
N ASN A 182 0.51 1.17 19.45
CA ASN A 182 0.13 0.48 20.69
C ASN A 182 -0.18 1.42 21.87
N ASP A 183 0.21 2.70 21.79
CA ASP A 183 -0.19 3.72 22.77
C ASP A 183 -1.55 4.37 22.46
N MET A 184 -2.10 4.14 21.26
CA MET A 184 -3.35 4.78 20.83
C MET A 184 -4.55 4.21 21.58
N THR A 185 -5.52 5.08 21.88
CA THR A 185 -6.85 4.63 22.30
C THR A 185 -7.62 4.07 21.11
N LYS A 186 -8.67 3.29 21.38
CA LYS A 186 -9.58 2.80 20.34
C LYS A 186 -10.17 3.95 19.50
N ASP A 187 -10.50 5.07 20.13
CA ASP A 187 -11.05 6.23 19.44
C ASP A 187 -10.03 6.89 18.51
N GLN A 188 -8.75 6.98 18.93
CA GLN A 188 -7.68 7.49 18.08
C GLN A 188 -7.44 6.59 16.86
N LEU A 189 -7.47 5.27 17.05
CA LEU A 189 -7.33 4.31 15.96
C LEU A 189 -8.51 4.40 14.98
N ASN A 190 -9.74 4.52 15.49
CA ASN A 190 -10.92 4.71 14.65
C ASN A 190 -10.86 6.03 13.87
N ASP A 191 -10.47 7.13 14.51
CA ASP A 191 -10.30 8.41 13.86
C ASP A 191 -9.23 8.32 12.75
N LEU A 192 -8.09 7.67 13.01
CA LEU A 192 -7.05 7.41 11.99
C LEU A 192 -7.62 6.66 10.78
N ILE A 193 -8.40 5.60 11.02
CA ILE A 193 -9.07 4.83 9.96
C ILE A 193 -10.05 5.72 9.18
N GLU A 194 -10.81 6.59 9.85
CA GLU A 194 -11.70 7.54 9.17
C GLU A 194 -10.94 8.51 8.27
N PHE A 195 -9.78 9.00 8.71
CA PHE A 195 -8.90 9.81 7.85
C PHE A 195 -8.40 9.03 6.64
N LEU A 196 -7.90 7.80 6.82
CA LEU A 196 -7.40 6.97 5.73
C LEU A 196 -8.47 6.68 4.67
N LYS A 197 -9.73 6.52 5.09
CA LYS A 197 -10.85 6.37 4.15
C LYS A 197 -11.06 7.60 3.25
N THR A 198 -10.59 8.78 3.64
CA THR A 198 -10.68 10.01 2.83
C THR A 198 -9.60 10.14 1.76
N LEU A 199 -8.60 9.25 1.79
CA LEU A 199 -7.51 9.23 0.82
C LEU A 199 -7.93 8.55 -0.48
#